data_AF-A0A2V8T2Q1-F1
#
_entry.id   AF-A0A2V8T2Q1-F1
#
_cell.length_a   1.000
_cell.length_b   1.000
_cell.length_c   1.000
_cell.angle_alpha   90.00
_cell.angle_beta   90.00
_cell.angle_gamma   90.00
#
_symmetry.space_group_name_H-M   'P 1'
#
loop_
_entity.id
_entity.type
_entity.pdbx_description
1 polymer ?
#
loop_
_entity_poly.entity_id
_entity_poly.type
_entity_poly.pdbx_seq_one_letter_code
_entity_poly.pdbx_strand_id
1 'polypeptide(L)'
;ICLRRDRASASRAVALAIWAALALAVLGKVLLHPTIRVYGFVHAMPASTLLGACLLDAVPAALRRVRANGDVFCSIMAVLLAAGVFSHLRWSAEHYSRKTWALGEGGDAILTYPPETDPRGAALALLQKELSSRLAPGKTFLMMPEGILVNYLMRRENGCRWMAFTPYDVVSAGGETAMVEDLRSARPDLIVLVHRPMDEYRLPLFGSPGNGAELMRWVNESYRTVKTIGATPNTGPAFGIVILERTEQPAVAGR
;
A
#
# COMPACT_ATOMS: atom_id res chain seq x y z
N ILE A 1 23.08 47.35 -8.70
CA ILE A 1 23.25 45.98 -9.28
C ILE A 1 23.93 45.03 -8.29
N CYS A 2 25.02 45.43 -7.60
CA CYS A 2 25.68 44.58 -6.58
C CYS A 2 24.78 44.14 -5.40
N LEU A 3 24.01 45.06 -4.79
CA LEU A 3 23.10 44.73 -3.67
C LEU A 3 22.01 43.68 -4.00
N ARG A 4 21.57 43.62 -5.27
CA ARG A 4 20.53 42.69 -5.73
C ARG A 4 21.09 41.27 -5.94
N ARG A 5 22.36 41.17 -6.34
CA ARG A 5 23.10 39.91 -6.53
C ARG A 5 23.47 39.26 -5.20
N ASP A 6 23.74 40.07 -4.18
CA ASP A 6 24.07 39.61 -2.83
C ASP A 6 22.82 39.05 -2.12
N ARG A 7 21.69 39.77 -2.21
CA ARG A 7 20.40 39.30 -1.68
C ARG A 7 19.93 37.99 -2.33
N ALA A 8 20.05 37.86 -3.65
CA ALA A 8 19.69 36.63 -4.35
C ALA A 8 20.58 35.43 -3.96
N SER A 9 21.87 35.67 -3.75
CA SER A 9 22.82 34.64 -3.31
C SER A 9 22.53 34.19 -1.87
N ALA A 10 22.24 35.15 -0.98
CA ALA A 10 21.83 34.87 0.40
C ALA A 10 20.51 34.10 0.47
N SER A 11 19.48 34.51 -0.29
CA SER A 11 18.20 33.80 -0.35
C SER A 11 18.35 32.36 -0.84
N ARG A 12 19.19 32.12 -1.85
CA ARG A 12 19.48 30.77 -2.35
C ARG A 12 20.20 29.91 -1.30
N ALA A 13 21.17 30.48 -0.59
CA ALA A 13 21.88 29.78 0.48
C ALA A 13 20.94 29.39 1.62
N VAL A 14 20.04 30.31 2.02
CA VAL A 14 19.01 30.05 3.04
C VAL A 14 18.06 28.95 2.58
N ALA A 15 17.58 28.97 1.33
CA ALA A 15 16.72 27.93 0.79
C ALA A 15 17.38 26.55 0.80
N LEU A 16 18.65 26.46 0.36
CA LEU A 16 19.41 25.21 0.41
C LEU A 16 19.67 24.73 1.84
N ALA A 17 19.93 25.64 2.78
CA ALA A 17 20.12 25.29 4.19
C ALA A 17 18.83 24.74 4.82
N ILE A 18 17.68 25.38 4.55
CA ILE A 18 16.37 24.89 4.99
C ILE A 18 16.08 23.51 4.39
N TRP A 19 16.33 23.35 3.09
CA TRP A 19 16.10 22.08 2.40
C TRP A 19 17.05 20.97 2.89
N ALA A 20 18.30 21.30 3.20
CA ALA A 20 19.26 20.39 3.82
C ALA A 20 18.83 19.99 5.24
N ALA A 21 18.37 20.94 6.05
CA ALA A 21 17.83 20.65 7.38
C ALA A 21 16.61 19.73 7.29
N LEU A 22 15.70 19.98 6.34
CA LEU A 22 14.57 19.09 6.06
C LEU A 22 15.03 17.69 5.63
N ALA A 23 15.95 17.60 4.67
CA ALA A 23 16.48 16.33 4.18
C ALA A 23 17.14 15.52 5.31
N LEU A 24 17.93 16.17 6.16
CA LEU A 24 18.55 15.54 7.34
C LEU A 24 17.52 15.11 8.38
N ALA A 25 16.50 15.93 8.65
CA ALA A 25 15.44 15.56 9.60
C ALA A 25 14.65 14.34 9.11
N VAL A 26 14.28 14.33 7.83
CA VAL A 26 13.47 13.26 7.20
C VAL A 26 14.28 11.97 7.01
N LEU A 27 15.56 12.04 6.62
CA LEU A 27 16.44 10.87 6.56
C LEU A 27 16.89 10.41 7.95
N GLY A 28 17.13 11.34 8.87
CA GLY A 28 17.45 11.04 10.26
C GLY A 28 16.34 10.24 10.92
N LYS A 29 15.09 10.49 10.53
CA LYS A 29 13.96 9.62 10.87
C LYS A 29 14.29 8.18 10.50
N VAL A 30 14.76 7.88 9.28
CA VAL A 30 15.13 6.52 8.80
C VAL A 30 16.19 5.83 9.68
N LEU A 31 17.13 6.59 10.26
CA LEU A 31 18.13 6.05 11.19
C LEU A 31 17.50 5.63 12.54
N LEU A 32 16.47 6.34 12.98
CA LEU A 32 15.78 6.16 14.26
C LEU A 32 14.65 5.10 14.20
N HIS A 33 14.82 4.02 13.44
CA HIS A 33 13.87 2.89 13.32
C HIS A 33 12.53 3.00 12.51
N PRO A 34 12.44 3.65 11.32
CA PRO A 34 11.40 3.47 10.30
C PRO A 34 11.95 2.66 9.12
N THR A 35 11.26 1.57 8.81
CA THR A 35 11.70 0.57 7.82
C THR A 35 11.82 1.15 6.41
N ILE A 36 12.92 0.89 5.70
CA ILE A 36 13.10 1.25 4.28
C ILE A 36 11.96 0.72 3.40
N ARG A 37 11.36 -0.42 3.81
CA ARG A 37 10.24 -1.07 3.13
C ARG A 37 8.97 -0.20 3.02
N VAL A 38 8.75 0.73 3.95
CA VAL A 38 7.50 1.49 4.06
C VAL A 38 7.85 2.98 3.94
N TYR A 39 7.54 3.56 2.77
CA TYR A 39 7.80 4.97 2.42
C TYR A 39 9.27 5.43 2.37
N GLY A 40 10.26 4.53 2.31
CA GLY A 40 11.67 4.93 2.20
C GLY A 40 11.98 5.88 1.04
N PHE A 41 11.30 5.71 -0.10
CA PHE A 41 11.45 6.58 -1.27
C PHE A 41 10.97 8.01 -1.03
N VAL A 42 9.88 8.21 -0.25
CA VAL A 42 9.36 9.54 0.10
C VAL A 42 10.36 10.26 1.01
N HIS A 43 10.91 9.54 1.98
CA HIS A 43 11.90 10.10 2.89
C HIS A 43 13.22 10.47 2.18
N ALA A 44 13.59 9.71 1.15
CA ALA A 44 14.79 9.98 0.37
C ALA A 44 14.63 11.16 -0.61
N MET A 45 13.41 11.50 -1.03
CA MET A 45 13.15 12.51 -2.07
C MET A 45 13.80 13.89 -1.79
N PRO A 46 13.68 14.49 -0.59
CA PRO A 46 14.32 15.77 -0.30
C PRO A 46 15.86 15.70 -0.41
N ALA A 47 16.46 14.59 0.03
CA ALA A 47 17.90 14.40 -0.08
C ALA A 47 18.35 14.16 -1.53
N SER A 48 17.60 13.39 -2.32
CA SER A 48 17.91 13.14 -3.73
C SER A 48 17.83 14.42 -4.56
N THR A 49 16.84 15.28 -4.31
CA THR A 49 16.71 16.58 -4.97
C THR A 49 17.82 17.55 -4.56
N LEU A 50 18.19 17.58 -3.27
CA LEU A 50 19.34 18.34 -2.79
C LEU A 50 20.64 17.89 -3.45
N LEU A 51 20.85 16.57 -3.53
CA LEU A 51 22.01 15.99 -4.18
C LEU A 51 22.11 16.46 -5.64
N GLY A 52 21.01 16.41 -6.40
CA GLY A 52 20.96 16.95 -7.76
C GLY A 52 21.33 18.44 -7.82
N ALA A 53 20.76 19.27 -6.95
CA ALA A 53 21.08 20.70 -6.88
C ALA A 53 22.55 20.97 -6.52
N CYS A 54 23.13 20.16 -5.62
CA CYS A 54 24.53 20.25 -5.27
C CYS A 54 25.44 19.86 -6.44
N LEU A 55 25.17 18.72 -7.07
CA LEU A 55 26.00 18.18 -8.14
C LEU A 55 25.94 19.01 -9.43
N LEU A 56 24.78 19.59 -9.76
CA LEU A 56 24.58 20.29 -11.03
C LEU A 56 24.74 21.81 -10.93
N ASP A 57 24.72 22.38 -9.73
CA ASP A 57 24.73 23.84 -9.56
C ASP A 57 25.70 24.29 -8.46
N ALA A 58 25.51 23.88 -7.20
CA ALA A 58 26.30 24.42 -6.08
C ALA A 58 27.80 24.07 -6.15
N VAL A 59 28.14 22.80 -6.40
CA VAL A 59 29.53 22.32 -6.51
C VAL A 59 30.21 22.86 -7.78
N PRO A 60 29.63 22.78 -8.99
CA PRO A 60 30.17 23.44 -10.17
C PRO A 60 30.47 24.93 -9.96
N ALA A 61 29.56 25.65 -9.30
CA ALA A 61 29.75 27.07 -9.00
C ALA A 61 30.91 27.31 -8.03
N ALA A 62 31.10 26.46 -7.03
CA ALA A 62 32.24 26.53 -6.11
C ALA A 62 33.57 26.23 -6.82
N LEU A 63 33.60 25.23 -7.71
CA LEU A 63 34.79 24.86 -8.50
C LEU A 63 35.23 26.01 -9.42
N ARG A 64 34.29 26.69 -10.08
CA ARG A 64 34.59 27.87 -10.92
C ARG A 64 35.23 29.01 -10.12
N ARG A 65 34.92 29.16 -8.82
CA ARG A 65 35.54 30.19 -7.95
C ARG A 65 37.00 29.92 -7.64
N VAL A 66 37.39 28.64 -7.55
CA VAL A 66 38.78 28.22 -7.31
C VAL A 66 39.55 27.94 -8.61
N ARG A 67 39.06 28.44 -9.76
CA ARG A 67 39.64 28.23 -11.10
C ARG A 67 39.75 26.78 -11.55
N ALA A 68 38.96 25.87 -10.97
CA ALA A 68 38.79 24.50 -11.44
C ALA A 68 37.70 24.40 -12.51
N ASN A 69 37.69 23.31 -13.29
CA ASN A 69 36.76 23.14 -14.40
C ASN A 69 35.38 22.62 -13.94
N GLY A 70 34.57 23.55 -13.40
CA GLY A 70 33.22 23.24 -12.93
C GLY A 70 32.26 22.77 -14.03
N ASP A 71 32.49 23.14 -15.28
CA ASP A 71 31.63 22.75 -16.41
C ASP A 71 31.85 21.29 -16.81
N VAL A 72 33.12 20.84 -16.77
CA VAL A 72 33.45 19.41 -16.91
C VAL A 72 32.85 18.60 -15.77
N PHE A 73 32.97 19.06 -14.52
CA PHE A 73 32.35 18.38 -13.37
C PHE A 73 30.82 18.26 -13.54
N CYS A 74 30.16 19.36 -13.89
CA CYS A 74 28.71 19.38 -14.11
C CYS A 74 28.31 18.40 -15.23
N SER A 75 29.05 18.38 -16.33
CA SER A 75 28.79 17.47 -17.46
C SER A 75 28.91 16.00 -17.06
N ILE A 76 29.97 15.64 -16.33
CA ILE A 76 30.16 14.27 -15.83
C ILE A 76 29.03 13.89 -14.87
N MET A 77 28.70 14.76 -13.90
CA MET A 77 27.63 14.48 -12.94
C MET A 77 26.26 14.38 -13.62
N ALA A 78 25.97 15.21 -14.61
CA ALA A 78 24.74 15.14 -15.39
C ALA A 78 24.62 13.81 -16.14
N VAL A 79 25.71 13.33 -16.76
CA VAL A 79 25.75 12.02 -17.43
C VAL A 79 25.54 10.89 -16.42
N LEU A 80 26.20 10.94 -15.25
CA LEU A 80 26.03 9.92 -14.21
C LEU A 80 24.60 9.88 -13.66
N LEU A 81 23.99 11.04 -13.40
CA LEU A 81 22.60 11.13 -12.96
C LEU A 81 21.65 10.60 -14.04
N ALA A 82 21.84 10.99 -15.31
CA ALA A 82 21.04 10.50 -16.41
C ALA A 82 21.16 8.98 -16.59
N ALA A 83 22.39 8.43 -16.49
CA ALA A 83 22.63 7.00 -16.52
C ALA A 83 21.94 6.26 -15.36
N GLY A 84 21.97 6.83 -14.15
CA GLY A 84 21.27 6.29 -12.99
C GLY A 84 19.75 6.26 -13.20
N VAL A 85 19.16 7.38 -13.64
CA VAL A 85 17.73 7.48 -13.97
C VAL A 85 17.36 6.46 -15.04
N PHE A 86 18.13 6.38 -16.12
CA PHE A 86 17.88 5.43 -17.21
C PHE A 86 17.94 3.97 -16.73
N SER A 87 18.91 3.62 -15.88
CA SER A 87 19.01 2.29 -15.28
C SER A 87 17.76 1.93 -14.47
N HIS A 88 17.27 2.86 -13.64
CA HIS A 88 16.04 2.66 -12.86
C HIS A 88 14.78 2.59 -13.74
N LEU A 89 14.71 3.39 -14.80
CA LEU A 89 13.60 3.33 -15.77
C LEU A 89 13.60 1.99 -16.52
N ARG A 90 14.78 1.51 -16.95
CA ARG A 90 14.91 0.19 -17.60
C ARG A 90 14.48 -0.94 -16.67
N TRP A 91 14.95 -0.91 -15.42
CA TRP A 91 14.56 -1.90 -14.42
C TRP A 91 13.06 -1.86 -14.12
N SER A 92 12.48 -0.65 -14.02
CA SER A 92 11.04 -0.47 -13.83
C SER A 92 10.27 -1.01 -15.03
N ALA A 93 10.68 -0.67 -16.26
CA ALA A 93 10.05 -1.16 -17.48
C ALA A 93 10.09 -2.69 -17.56
N GLU A 94 11.22 -3.31 -17.22
CA GLU A 94 11.38 -4.76 -17.15
C GLU A 94 10.48 -5.39 -16.08
N HIS A 95 10.30 -4.72 -14.94
CA HIS A 95 9.41 -5.19 -13.89
C HIS A 95 7.93 -5.08 -14.30
N TYR A 96 7.52 -3.96 -14.91
CA TYR A 96 6.15 -3.75 -15.37
C TYR A 96 5.81 -4.61 -16.59
N SER A 97 6.75 -4.87 -17.50
CA SER A 97 6.51 -5.70 -18.69
C SER A 97 6.22 -7.16 -18.35
N ARG A 98 6.57 -7.61 -17.13
CA ARG A 98 6.23 -8.95 -16.62
C ARG A 98 4.78 -9.04 -16.12
N LYS A 99 4.07 -7.92 -15.97
CA LYS A 99 2.66 -7.90 -15.59
C LYS A 99 1.79 -8.06 -16.83
N THR A 100 1.39 -9.29 -17.10
CA THR A 100 0.67 -9.68 -18.32
C THR A 100 -0.67 -10.36 -18.05
N TRP A 101 -0.99 -10.64 -16.78
CA TRP A 101 -2.27 -11.22 -16.39
C TRP A 101 -3.29 -10.11 -16.09
N ALA A 102 -4.41 -10.08 -16.82
CA ALA A 102 -5.45 -9.09 -16.58
C ALA A 102 -6.42 -9.53 -15.46
N LEU A 103 -6.69 -8.64 -14.51
CA LEU A 103 -7.74 -8.76 -13.51
C LEU A 103 -8.79 -7.67 -13.76
N GLY A 104 -10.04 -8.06 -14.01
CA GLY A 104 -11.10 -7.15 -14.45
C GLY A 104 -11.21 -7.06 -15.97
N GLU A 105 -12.09 -6.20 -16.47
CA GLU A 105 -12.42 -6.09 -17.90
C GLU A 105 -12.43 -4.62 -18.36
N GLY A 106 -12.17 -4.39 -19.65
CA GLY A 106 -12.24 -3.06 -20.26
C GLY A 106 -11.33 -2.04 -19.58
N GLY A 107 -11.88 -0.87 -19.25
CA GLY A 107 -11.16 0.22 -18.57
C GLY A 107 -10.80 -0.06 -17.11
N ASP A 108 -11.38 -1.10 -16.50
CA ASP A 108 -11.10 -1.52 -15.13
C ASP A 108 -10.04 -2.63 -15.05
N ALA A 109 -9.49 -3.06 -16.19
CA ALA A 109 -8.49 -4.11 -16.23
C ALA A 109 -7.17 -3.66 -15.59
N ILE A 110 -6.75 -4.38 -14.55
CA ILE A 110 -5.47 -4.18 -13.87
C ILE A 110 -4.53 -5.31 -14.26
N LEU A 111 -3.37 -4.96 -14.82
CA LEU A 111 -2.33 -5.93 -15.13
C LEU A 111 -1.55 -6.31 -13.87
N THR A 112 -1.49 -7.62 -13.62
CA THR A 112 -0.71 -8.26 -12.57
C THR A 112 0.16 -9.37 -13.16
N TYR A 113 0.89 -10.05 -12.29
CA TYR A 113 1.78 -11.13 -12.68
C TYR A 113 1.02 -12.39 -13.09
N PRO A 114 1.57 -13.17 -14.04
CA PRO A 114 1.11 -14.52 -14.33
C PRO A 114 1.08 -15.41 -13.08
N PRO A 115 0.19 -16.41 -13.01
CA PRO A 115 0.01 -17.26 -11.83
C PRO A 115 1.27 -18.01 -11.41
N GLU A 116 2.15 -18.31 -12.36
CA GLU A 116 3.44 -19.00 -12.13
C GLU A 116 4.44 -18.11 -11.38
N THR A 117 4.30 -16.79 -11.52
CA THR A 117 5.12 -15.79 -10.82
C THR A 117 4.46 -15.35 -9.52
N ASP A 118 3.15 -15.14 -9.54
CA ASP A 118 2.37 -14.71 -8.38
C ASP A 118 0.91 -15.19 -8.49
N PRO A 119 0.47 -16.10 -7.60
CA PRO A 119 -0.87 -16.69 -7.69
C PRO A 119 -1.99 -15.73 -7.27
N ARG A 120 -1.68 -14.56 -6.68
CA ARG A 120 -2.69 -13.64 -6.12
C ARG A 120 -3.67 -13.13 -7.16
N GLY A 121 -3.18 -12.79 -8.35
CA GLY A 121 -4.02 -12.31 -9.46
C GLY A 121 -5.05 -13.35 -9.89
N ALA A 122 -4.61 -14.58 -10.14
CA ALA A 122 -5.49 -15.69 -10.48
C ALA A 122 -6.45 -16.06 -9.34
N ALA A 123 -5.98 -16.04 -8.09
CA ALA A 123 -6.83 -16.30 -6.93
C ALA A 123 -7.97 -15.27 -6.81
N LEU A 124 -7.70 -13.99 -7.09
CA LEU A 124 -8.74 -12.95 -7.14
C LEU A 124 -9.71 -13.14 -8.33
N ALA A 125 -9.23 -13.59 -9.49
CA ALA A 125 -10.12 -13.93 -10.60
C ALA A 125 -11.04 -15.12 -10.27
N LEU A 126 -10.51 -16.14 -9.60
CA LEU A 126 -11.29 -17.27 -9.09
C LEU A 126 -12.30 -16.82 -8.02
N LEU A 127 -11.90 -15.92 -7.13
CA LEU A 127 -12.81 -15.31 -6.15
C LEU A 127 -13.97 -14.60 -6.83
N GLN A 128 -13.72 -13.78 -7.85
CA GLN A 128 -14.79 -13.08 -8.59
C GLN A 128 -15.78 -14.07 -9.20
N LYS A 129 -15.29 -15.19 -9.77
CA LYS A 129 -16.13 -16.26 -10.30
C LYS A 129 -16.98 -16.92 -9.23
N GLU A 130 -16.39 -17.26 -8.08
CA GLU A 130 -17.08 -17.89 -6.95
C GLU A 130 -18.10 -16.94 -6.28
N LEU A 131 -17.80 -15.64 -6.18
CA LEU A 131 -18.75 -14.66 -5.68
C LEU A 131 -19.90 -14.44 -6.65
N SER A 132 -19.62 -14.36 -7.95
CA SER A 132 -20.63 -14.19 -9.00
C SER A 132 -21.65 -15.34 -9.03
N SER A 133 -21.22 -16.56 -8.74
CA SER A 133 -22.13 -17.72 -8.70
C SER A 133 -22.94 -17.83 -7.41
N ARG A 134 -22.54 -17.14 -6.33
CA ARG A 134 -23.18 -17.22 -5.00
C ARG A 134 -24.01 -16.00 -4.65
N LEU A 135 -23.64 -14.82 -5.14
CA LEU A 135 -24.31 -13.55 -4.84
C LEU A 135 -25.50 -13.31 -5.77
N ALA A 136 -26.67 -13.72 -5.29
CA ALA A 136 -27.94 -13.27 -5.85
C ALA A 136 -28.04 -11.73 -5.84
N PRO A 137 -28.89 -11.12 -6.70
CA PRO A 137 -29.19 -9.69 -6.61
C PRO A 137 -29.61 -9.28 -5.19
N GLY A 138 -29.08 -8.17 -4.69
CA GLY A 138 -29.36 -7.68 -3.33
C GLY A 138 -28.56 -8.33 -2.19
N LYS A 139 -27.85 -9.45 -2.43
CA LYS A 139 -26.92 -9.99 -1.44
C LYS A 139 -25.63 -9.18 -1.39
N THR A 140 -25.08 -9.03 -0.19
CA THR A 140 -23.85 -8.28 0.06
C THR A 140 -22.71 -9.21 0.47
N PHE A 141 -21.47 -8.77 0.24
CA PHE A 141 -20.31 -9.41 0.83
C PHE A 141 -19.38 -8.37 1.45
N LEU A 142 -18.54 -8.84 2.37
CA LEU A 142 -17.51 -8.05 3.02
C LEU A 142 -16.18 -8.77 2.91
N MET A 143 -15.10 -8.04 2.61
CA MET A 143 -13.76 -8.62 2.52
C MET A 143 -12.87 -8.08 3.64
N MET A 144 -12.11 -8.96 4.30
CA MET A 144 -11.28 -8.64 5.46
C MET A 144 -9.86 -9.23 5.33
N PRO A 145 -8.82 -8.56 5.85
CA PRO A 145 -8.87 -7.23 6.45
C PRO A 145 -8.95 -6.10 5.42
N GLU A 146 -8.66 -6.36 4.14
CA GLU A 146 -8.76 -5.37 3.06
C GLU A 146 -9.27 -6.02 1.78
N GLY A 147 -10.16 -5.34 1.06
CA GLY A 147 -10.68 -5.86 -0.20
C GLY A 147 -11.44 -4.88 -1.07
N ILE A 148 -11.20 -3.57 -0.90
CA ILE A 148 -11.89 -2.52 -1.67
C ILE A 148 -11.80 -2.73 -3.19
N LEU A 149 -10.70 -3.29 -3.68
CA LEU A 149 -10.51 -3.59 -5.09
C LEU A 149 -11.56 -4.59 -5.62
N VAL A 150 -11.88 -5.64 -4.85
CA VAL A 150 -12.86 -6.65 -5.30
C VAL A 150 -14.27 -6.06 -5.30
N ASN A 151 -14.61 -5.24 -4.30
CA ASN A 151 -15.89 -4.51 -4.29
C ASN A 151 -16.02 -3.62 -5.54
N TYR A 152 -14.95 -2.89 -5.89
CA TYR A 152 -14.90 -2.04 -7.07
C TYR A 152 -15.11 -2.84 -8.36
N LEU A 153 -14.34 -3.92 -8.57
CA LEU A 153 -14.41 -4.73 -9.78
C LEU A 153 -15.75 -5.46 -9.93
N MET A 154 -16.35 -5.91 -8.83
CA MET A 154 -17.61 -6.66 -8.85
C MET A 154 -18.85 -5.76 -8.95
N ARG A 155 -18.69 -4.43 -8.81
CA ARG A 155 -19.79 -3.45 -8.77
C ARG A 155 -20.88 -3.83 -7.75
N ARG A 156 -20.46 -4.28 -6.56
CA ARG A 156 -21.37 -4.69 -5.48
C ARG A 156 -21.31 -3.73 -4.30
N GLU A 157 -22.45 -3.60 -3.63
CA GLU A 157 -22.52 -2.90 -2.34
C GLU A 157 -21.69 -3.65 -1.29
N ASN A 158 -20.94 -2.90 -0.50
CA ASN A 158 -20.19 -3.43 0.61
C ASN A 158 -21.14 -3.82 1.73
N GLY A 159 -20.94 -4.99 2.34
CA GLY A 159 -21.82 -5.50 3.40
C GLY A 159 -21.82 -4.71 4.71
N CYS A 160 -21.03 -3.64 4.80
CA CYS A 160 -21.07 -2.68 5.91
C CYS A 160 -20.43 -1.34 5.51
N ARG A 161 -20.38 -0.39 6.45
CA ARG A 161 -19.72 0.92 6.25
C ARG A 161 -18.19 0.86 6.16
N TRP A 162 -17.57 -0.23 6.60
CA TRP A 162 -16.12 -0.37 6.71
C TRP A 162 -15.51 -0.92 5.42
N MET A 163 -14.62 -0.15 4.79
CA MET A 163 -13.92 -0.56 3.56
C MET A 163 -12.68 -1.41 3.83
N ALA A 164 -12.16 -1.34 5.06
CA ALA A 164 -10.99 -2.05 5.53
C ALA A 164 -11.04 -2.20 7.06
N PHE A 165 -10.21 -3.10 7.57
CA PHE A 165 -10.04 -3.46 8.98
C PHE A 165 -8.56 -3.34 9.36
N THR A 166 -7.90 -2.29 8.90
CA THR A 166 -6.52 -1.98 9.29
C THR A 166 -6.50 -1.36 10.69
N PRO A 167 -5.33 -1.26 11.33
CA PRO A 167 -5.23 -0.65 12.67
C PRO A 167 -5.75 0.79 12.71
N TYR A 168 -5.59 1.54 11.62
CA TYR A 168 -6.12 2.89 11.51
C TYR A 168 -7.65 2.89 11.49
N ASP A 169 -8.27 1.97 10.75
CA ASP A 169 -9.73 1.84 10.68
C ASP A 169 -10.30 1.43 12.03
N VAL A 170 -9.67 0.46 12.70
CA VAL A 170 -10.07 0.00 14.04
C VAL A 170 -10.02 1.13 15.06
N VAL A 171 -8.93 1.91 15.09
CA VAL A 171 -8.81 3.06 16.01
C VAL A 171 -9.85 4.13 15.67
N SER A 172 -10.04 4.43 14.39
CA SER A 172 -11.02 5.44 13.95
C SER A 172 -12.46 5.03 14.24
N ALA A 173 -12.75 3.73 14.26
CA ALA A 173 -14.04 3.18 14.66
C ALA A 173 -14.30 3.22 16.18
N GLY A 174 -13.29 3.53 16.99
CA GLY A 174 -13.36 3.44 18.45
C GLY A 174 -13.04 2.05 19.01
N GLY A 175 -12.44 1.17 18.20
CA GLY A 175 -12.03 -0.19 18.59
C GLY A 175 -12.75 -1.30 17.82
N GLU A 176 -12.28 -2.54 17.98
CA GLU A 176 -12.85 -3.71 17.30
C GLU A 176 -14.31 -3.96 17.72
N THR A 177 -14.63 -3.75 19.00
CA THR A 177 -15.98 -3.98 19.54
C THR A 177 -17.04 -3.15 18.80
N ALA A 178 -16.76 -1.86 18.54
CA ALA A 178 -17.67 -0.98 17.80
C ALA A 178 -17.86 -1.46 16.35
N MET A 179 -16.79 -1.94 15.71
CA MET A 179 -16.90 -2.53 14.37
C MET A 179 -17.73 -3.82 14.38
N VAL A 180 -17.58 -4.68 15.39
CA VAL A 180 -18.39 -5.90 15.54
C VAL A 180 -19.88 -5.57 15.72
N GLU A 181 -20.22 -4.52 16.48
CA GLU A 181 -21.59 -4.07 16.64
C GLU A 181 -22.21 -3.62 15.30
N ASP A 182 -21.48 -2.85 14.51
CA ASP A 182 -21.92 -2.48 13.17
C ASP A 182 -22.13 -3.69 12.27
N LEU A 183 -21.21 -4.67 12.34
CA LEU A 183 -21.27 -5.88 11.53
C LEU A 183 -22.45 -6.78 11.93
N ARG A 184 -22.81 -6.82 13.21
CA ARG A 184 -24.01 -7.50 13.72
C ARG A 184 -25.30 -6.83 13.23
N SER A 185 -25.28 -5.51 13.05
CA SER A 185 -26.40 -4.75 12.50
C SER A 185 -26.51 -4.93 10.98
N ALA A 186 -25.40 -4.76 10.25
CA ALA A 186 -25.36 -4.81 8.80
C ALA A 186 -25.56 -6.21 8.22
N ARG A 187 -25.09 -7.25 8.95
CA ARG A 187 -25.22 -8.68 8.60
C ARG A 187 -24.88 -8.99 7.12
N PRO A 188 -23.61 -8.91 6.71
CA PRO A 188 -23.19 -9.37 5.39
C PRO A 188 -23.67 -10.80 5.11
N ASP A 189 -24.01 -11.13 3.86
CA ASP A 189 -24.38 -12.51 3.50
C ASP A 189 -23.16 -13.41 3.38
N LEU A 190 -22.07 -12.84 2.84
CA LEU A 190 -20.78 -13.49 2.71
C LEU A 190 -19.67 -12.66 3.36
N ILE A 191 -18.71 -13.36 3.97
CA ILE A 191 -17.42 -12.78 4.37
C ILE A 191 -16.33 -13.43 3.55
N VAL A 192 -15.39 -12.63 3.07
CA VAL A 192 -14.20 -13.09 2.35
C VAL A 192 -12.99 -12.72 3.17
N LEU A 193 -12.31 -13.71 3.74
CA LEU A 193 -11.04 -13.53 4.42
C LEU A 193 -9.92 -13.71 3.41
N VAL A 194 -9.07 -12.69 3.27
CA VAL A 194 -7.87 -12.75 2.43
C VAL A 194 -6.62 -12.69 3.30
N HIS A 195 -5.61 -13.46 2.92
CA HIS A 195 -4.33 -13.40 3.58
C HIS A 195 -3.64 -12.06 3.29
N ARG A 196 -3.37 -11.30 4.35
CA ARG A 196 -2.59 -10.06 4.30
C ARG A 196 -1.55 -10.06 5.42
N PRO A 197 -0.25 -10.05 5.08
CA PRO A 197 0.80 -9.77 6.06
C PRO A 197 0.63 -8.36 6.65
N MET A 198 0.76 -8.23 7.96
CA MET A 198 0.57 -6.96 8.69
C MET A 198 1.90 -6.36 9.18
N ASP A 199 3.01 -6.77 8.54
CA ASP A 199 4.37 -6.34 8.88
C ASP A 199 4.57 -4.83 8.76
N GLU A 200 3.83 -4.17 7.86
CA GLU A 200 3.87 -2.72 7.69
C GLU A 200 3.41 -1.98 8.96
N TYR A 201 2.51 -2.60 9.72
CA TYR A 201 2.00 -2.11 10.99
C TYR A 201 2.74 -2.69 12.20
N ARG A 202 3.69 -3.61 11.98
CA ARG A 202 4.36 -4.41 13.03
C ARG A 202 3.38 -5.17 13.92
N LEU A 203 2.29 -5.63 13.32
CA LEU A 203 1.27 -6.42 14.00
C LEU A 203 1.33 -7.89 13.56
N PRO A 204 0.84 -8.81 14.41
CA PRO A 204 0.64 -10.19 14.00
C PRO A 204 -0.40 -10.30 12.88
N LEU A 205 -0.57 -11.49 12.30
CA LEU A 205 -1.58 -11.72 11.27
C LEU A 205 -3.00 -11.40 11.78
N PHE A 206 -3.86 -10.94 10.88
CA PHE A 206 -5.24 -10.60 11.22
C PHE A 206 -5.99 -11.80 11.82
N GLY A 207 -6.70 -11.57 12.92
CA GLY A 207 -7.32 -12.60 13.76
C GLY A 207 -6.49 -13.00 14.98
N SER A 208 -5.24 -12.58 15.07
CA SER A 208 -4.38 -12.85 16.24
C SER A 208 -4.67 -11.87 17.39
N PRO A 209 -4.32 -12.21 18.65
CA PRO A 209 -4.43 -11.28 19.77
C PRO A 209 -3.78 -9.92 19.47
N GLY A 210 -4.53 -8.83 19.67
CA GLY A 210 -4.08 -7.47 19.37
C GLY A 210 -4.23 -7.04 17.90
N ASN A 211 -4.76 -7.89 17.02
CA ASN A 211 -5.07 -7.52 15.64
C ASN A 211 -6.23 -8.35 15.05
N GLY A 212 -7.47 -7.88 15.22
CA GLY A 212 -8.67 -8.47 14.61
C GLY A 212 -9.22 -9.69 15.34
N ALA A 213 -8.82 -9.92 16.59
CA ALA A 213 -9.21 -11.10 17.36
C ALA A 213 -10.72 -11.12 17.68
N GLU A 214 -11.32 -9.98 18.00
CA GLU A 214 -12.75 -9.90 18.30
C GLU A 214 -13.59 -10.03 17.05
N LEU A 215 -13.15 -9.37 15.98
CA LEU A 215 -13.72 -9.50 14.64
C LEU A 215 -13.75 -10.98 14.21
N MET A 216 -12.61 -11.67 14.28
CA MET A 216 -12.52 -13.06 13.89
C MET A 216 -13.32 -14.01 14.79
N ARG A 217 -13.42 -13.71 16.09
CA ARG A 217 -14.31 -14.45 16.99
C ARG A 217 -15.76 -14.39 16.51
N TRP A 218 -16.26 -13.18 16.24
CA TRP A 218 -17.61 -12.98 15.71
C TRP A 218 -17.83 -13.66 14.35
N VAL A 219 -16.85 -13.57 13.43
CA VAL A 219 -16.90 -14.26 12.13
C VAL A 219 -17.04 -15.76 12.32
N ASN A 220 -16.22 -16.36 13.19
CA ASN A 220 -16.22 -17.81 13.44
C ASN A 220 -17.51 -18.29 14.13
N GLU A 221 -18.15 -17.44 14.94
CA GLU A 221 -19.44 -17.74 15.59
C GLU A 221 -20.64 -17.62 14.63
N SER A 222 -20.54 -16.75 13.62
CA SER A 222 -21.68 -16.33 12.80
C SER A 222 -21.64 -16.84 11.36
N TYR A 223 -20.50 -17.36 10.89
CA TYR A 223 -20.29 -17.78 9.50
C TYR A 223 -19.59 -19.12 9.44
N ARG A 224 -19.86 -19.87 8.37
CA ARG A 224 -19.23 -21.15 8.06
C ARG A 224 -18.44 -21.06 6.76
N THR A 225 -17.30 -21.71 6.69
CA THR A 225 -16.49 -21.80 5.46
C THR A 225 -17.23 -22.57 4.38
N VAL A 226 -17.34 -21.97 3.18
CA VAL A 226 -17.95 -22.60 1.99
C VAL A 226 -16.96 -22.82 0.85
N LYS A 227 -15.84 -22.09 0.84
CA LYS A 227 -14.78 -22.26 -0.15
C LYS A 227 -13.45 -21.76 0.40
N THR A 228 -12.38 -22.49 0.05
CA THR A 228 -10.99 -22.04 0.21
C THR A 228 -10.32 -21.99 -1.16
N ILE A 229 -9.55 -20.94 -1.42
CA ILE A 229 -8.73 -20.74 -2.62
C ILE A 229 -7.28 -20.54 -2.14
N GLY A 230 -6.38 -21.44 -2.54
CA GLY A 230 -5.00 -21.44 -2.04
C GLY A 230 -4.90 -21.98 -0.62
N ALA A 231 -4.03 -21.39 0.21
CA ALA A 231 -3.87 -21.77 1.61
C ALA A 231 -5.01 -21.22 2.49
N THR A 232 -5.07 -21.67 3.75
CA THR A 232 -5.91 -21.00 4.77
C THR A 232 -5.28 -19.63 5.08
N PRO A 233 -6.04 -18.52 4.98
CA PRO A 233 -5.51 -17.20 5.26
C PRO A 233 -5.14 -17.05 6.74
N ASN A 234 -4.10 -16.26 6.99
CA ASN A 234 -3.68 -15.81 8.32
C ASN A 234 -3.19 -16.91 9.28
N THR A 235 -2.84 -18.09 8.75
CA THR A 235 -2.22 -19.18 9.55
C THR A 235 -0.72 -19.36 9.26
N GLY A 236 -0.18 -18.69 8.24
CA GLY A 236 1.20 -18.81 7.80
C GLY A 236 1.54 -17.81 6.69
N PRO A 237 2.67 -17.97 5.99
CA PRO A 237 3.12 -17.02 4.96
C PRO A 237 2.49 -17.26 3.58
N ALA A 238 1.83 -18.40 3.38
CA ALA A 238 1.24 -18.75 2.10
C ALA A 238 -0.05 -17.94 1.86
N PHE A 239 -0.19 -17.43 0.63
CA PHE A 239 -1.39 -16.68 0.24
C PHE A 239 -2.62 -17.58 0.16
N GLY A 240 -3.75 -17.03 0.59
CA GLY A 240 -5.00 -17.76 0.72
C GLY A 240 -6.21 -16.84 0.77
N ILE A 241 -7.34 -17.35 0.32
CA ILE A 241 -8.65 -16.70 0.43
C ILE A 241 -9.65 -17.73 0.94
N VAL A 242 -10.48 -17.35 1.91
CA VAL A 242 -11.61 -18.15 2.38
C VAL A 242 -12.89 -17.35 2.19
N ILE A 243 -13.91 -18.00 1.63
CA ILE A 243 -15.27 -17.48 1.53
C ILE A 243 -16.09 -18.16 2.62
N LEU A 244 -16.74 -17.36 3.45
CA LEU A 244 -17.64 -17.79 4.50
C LEU A 244 -19.06 -17.30 4.21
N GLU A 245 -20.03 -18.14 4.52
CA GLU A 245 -21.45 -17.85 4.40
C GLU A 245 -22.07 -17.76 5.78
N ARG A 246 -22.99 -16.81 5.96
CA ARG A 246 -23.68 -16.61 7.24
C ARG A 246 -24.41 -17.90 7.64
N THR A 247 -24.19 -18.35 8.86
CA THR A 247 -24.95 -19.45 9.45
C THR A 247 -26.33 -18.93 9.81
N GLU A 248 -27.39 -19.60 9.39
CA GLU A 248 -28.73 -19.35 9.93
C GLU A 248 -28.72 -19.77 11.41
N GLN A 249 -28.47 -18.81 12.31
CA GLN A 249 -28.80 -19.03 13.72
C GLN A 249 -30.33 -19.05 13.82
N PRO A 250 -30.94 -20.03 14.51
CA PRO A 250 -32.38 -20.00 14.76
C PRO A 250 -32.70 -18.70 15.48
N ALA A 251 -33.77 -18.01 15.03
CA ALA A 251 -34.24 -16.79 15.67
C ALA A 251 -34.34 -17.04 17.18
N VAL A 252 -33.50 -16.37 17.96
CA VAL A 252 -33.64 -16.38 19.41
C VAL A 252 -35.00 -15.75 19.68
N ALA A 253 -35.97 -16.59 20.05
CA ALA A 253 -37.29 -16.15 20.45
C ALA A 253 -37.12 -15.09 21.54
N GLY A 254 -37.69 -13.92 21.28
CA GLY A 254 -37.59 -12.76 22.16
C GLY A 254 -37.92 -13.14 23.61
N ARG A 255 -37.12 -12.62 24.53
CA ARG A 255 -37.53 -12.41 25.92
C ARG A 255 -37.83 -10.95 26.12
#